data_AF-A0A453DP63-F1
#
_entry.id   AF-A0A453DP63-F1
#
_cell.length_a   1.000
_cell.length_b   1.000
_cell.length_c   1.000
_cell.angle_alpha   90.00
_cell.angle_beta   90.00
_cell.angle_gamma   90.00
#
_symmetry.space_group_name_H-M   'P 1'
#
loop_
_entity.id
_entity.type
_entity.pdbx_description
1 polymer ?
#
loop_
_entity_poly.entity_id
_entity_poly.type
_entity_poly.pdbx_seq_one_letter_code
_entity_poly.pdbx_strand_id
1 'polypeptide(L)'
;MDEANGGVLCRGGGTAEAEAEAGRPPHVAMLVTPGMGHLIPLAELAKRLAARHGATATLITFASTASATQRAFLASLPPAITSLSLPPVDLSDLPPSAAIETLMSEECARAVPALTAILSGLKNTTRLVAFVADLFGADSFDAAAAAGVARRCLFFPTNLHVLTLILHLPELDASVPGEFRDLAEPVRLPGCVPIPGPDILSPLQDKSDPCYRWMVHHGRRYRDAEAILVNSFDAVEPDVARALRAPEPGRPPVYAIGPLIKTDAADVDTDAPREACLEWLDRQPPRSVIFVSFGSGGSLPAEQMRELALGLELSGQRFLWVVRSPSDEGAVNANYYDAESKRDPLPYLPQGFVERTKEVGLLVPSWAPQIKVLAHEATGGFLVHCGWNSVLESLAHGVPMVAWPLFAEQRQNAVVLSEGVGAAIRVPDTKRREEIAAAVREVMAGEGKGAEVRAKVAELQKAAAEGLREGGAATTALDEVVRKWTGGGDD
;
A
#
# COMPACT_ATOMS: atom_id res chain seq x y z
N MET A 1 -48.44 64.02 11.03
CA MET A 1 -46.98 64.19 11.00
C MET A 1 -46.39 62.95 11.63
N ASP A 2 -45.77 62.20 10.74
CA ASP A 2 -45.10 60.92 10.94
C ASP A 2 -44.07 60.96 12.07
N GLU A 3 -43.86 59.82 12.73
CA GLU A 3 -42.72 58.95 12.41
C GLU A 3 -42.83 57.62 13.17
N ALA A 4 -42.96 56.55 12.41
CA ALA A 4 -42.78 55.17 12.86
C ALA A 4 -41.31 54.79 12.63
N ASN A 5 -40.58 54.43 13.69
CA ASN A 5 -39.23 53.90 13.56
C ASN A 5 -39.27 52.37 13.67
N GLY A 6 -39.08 51.71 12.52
CA GLY A 6 -39.10 50.26 12.38
C GLY A 6 -37.79 49.61 12.86
N GLY A 7 -37.90 48.72 13.84
CA GLY A 7 -36.85 47.76 14.16
C GLY A 7 -36.84 46.63 13.13
N VAL A 8 -35.82 46.55 12.30
CA VAL A 8 -35.54 45.39 11.46
C VAL A 8 -34.74 44.39 12.29
N LEU A 9 -35.42 43.35 12.75
CA LEU A 9 -34.80 42.12 13.25
C LEU A 9 -34.19 41.35 12.08
N CYS A 10 -32.87 41.43 11.91
CA CYS A 10 -32.13 40.49 11.08
C CYS A 10 -32.10 39.11 11.76
N ARG A 11 -33.12 38.29 11.51
CA ARG A 11 -33.12 36.84 11.75
C ARG A 11 -33.57 36.17 10.46
N GLY A 12 -32.66 35.49 9.76
CA GLY A 12 -33.04 34.70 8.58
C GLY A 12 -31.95 34.29 7.58
N GLY A 13 -30.65 34.38 7.89
CA GLY A 13 -29.58 33.95 6.98
C GLY A 13 -28.99 32.56 7.29
N GLY A 14 -28.77 32.24 8.58
CA GLY A 14 -27.97 31.07 8.97
C GLY A 14 -28.66 29.71 8.83
N THR A 15 -29.99 29.64 8.77
CA THR A 15 -30.72 28.36 8.70
C THR A 15 -30.77 27.81 7.27
N ALA A 16 -30.93 28.67 6.26
CA ALA A 16 -31.00 28.25 4.87
C ALA A 16 -29.62 27.85 4.30
N GLU A 17 -28.53 28.51 4.72
CA GLU A 17 -27.17 28.11 4.35
C GLU A 17 -26.76 26.79 5.01
N ALA A 18 -27.10 26.60 6.30
CA ALA A 18 -26.86 25.34 7.00
C ALA A 18 -27.68 24.16 6.43
N GLU A 19 -28.94 24.41 6.04
CA GLU A 19 -29.79 23.41 5.36
C GLU A 19 -29.29 23.10 3.93
N ALA A 20 -28.81 24.11 3.19
CA ALA A 20 -28.21 23.92 1.87
C ALA A 20 -26.85 23.18 1.94
N GLU A 21 -26.09 23.36 3.01
CA GLU A 21 -24.85 22.62 3.28
C GLU A 21 -25.14 21.17 3.68
N ALA A 22 -26.18 20.91 4.48
CA ALA A 22 -26.61 19.57 4.87
C ALA A 22 -27.13 18.71 3.70
N GLY A 23 -27.64 19.34 2.64
CA GLY A 23 -28.08 18.67 1.41
C GLY A 23 -26.92 18.28 0.46
N ARG A 24 -25.69 18.75 0.69
CA ARG A 24 -24.53 18.40 -0.14
C ARG A 24 -23.93 17.05 0.28
N PRO A 25 -23.43 16.25 -0.69
CA PRO A 25 -22.71 15.03 -0.37
C PRO A 25 -21.53 15.31 0.57
N PRO A 26 -21.26 14.46 1.58
CA PRO A 26 -20.03 14.57 2.37
C PRO A 26 -18.81 14.57 1.44
N HIS A 27 -17.84 15.45 1.70
CA HIS A 27 -16.62 15.55 0.92
C HIS A 27 -15.40 15.20 1.78
N VAL A 28 -14.47 14.42 1.23
CA VAL A 28 -13.24 13.99 1.92
C VAL A 28 -12.01 14.42 1.11
N ALA A 29 -11.13 15.18 1.72
CA ALA A 29 -9.83 15.51 1.14
C ALA A 29 -8.80 14.45 1.57
N MET A 30 -7.97 13.98 0.65
CA MET A 30 -7.00 12.92 0.92
C MET A 30 -5.62 13.30 0.39
N LEU A 31 -4.62 13.46 1.26
CA LEU A 31 -3.24 13.63 0.84
C LEU A 31 -2.62 12.28 0.50
N VAL A 32 -1.98 12.21 -0.66
CA VAL A 32 -1.33 11.00 -1.19
C VAL A 32 0.15 11.30 -1.44
N THR A 33 1.02 10.70 -0.65
CA THR A 33 2.46 10.76 -0.84
C THR A 33 2.87 10.02 -2.10
N PRO A 34 4.01 10.41 -2.69
CA PRO A 34 4.42 9.90 -3.99
C PRO A 34 4.48 8.36 -4.09
N GLY A 35 4.07 7.83 -5.24
CA GLY A 35 4.14 6.39 -5.54
C GLY A 35 2.78 5.74 -5.77
N MET A 36 2.69 4.90 -6.81
CA MET A 36 1.47 4.15 -7.12
C MET A 36 1.05 3.21 -5.98
N GLY A 37 2.02 2.76 -5.18
CA GLY A 37 1.78 1.96 -3.98
C GLY A 37 0.93 2.68 -2.93
N HIS A 38 0.96 4.01 -2.89
CA HIS A 38 0.17 4.81 -1.95
C HIS A 38 -1.12 5.32 -2.62
N LEU A 39 -1.03 5.71 -3.90
CA LEU A 39 -2.16 6.27 -4.65
C LEU A 39 -3.28 5.27 -4.91
N ILE A 40 -2.96 4.06 -5.37
CA ILE A 40 -3.98 3.05 -5.70
C ILE A 40 -4.88 2.76 -4.48
N PRO A 41 -4.34 2.35 -3.32
CA PRO A 41 -5.20 1.98 -2.19
C PRO A 41 -6.02 3.16 -1.63
N LEU A 42 -5.49 4.38 -1.66
CA LEU A 42 -6.24 5.59 -1.29
C LEU A 42 -7.37 5.92 -2.28
N ALA A 43 -7.13 5.75 -3.58
CA ALA A 43 -8.17 5.88 -4.59
C ALA A 43 -9.26 4.80 -4.45
N GLU A 44 -8.89 3.57 -4.09
CA GLU A 44 -9.87 2.51 -3.80
C GLU A 44 -10.69 2.80 -2.53
N LEU A 45 -10.09 3.40 -1.51
CA LEU A 45 -10.84 3.94 -0.37
C LEU A 45 -11.84 5.02 -0.83
N ALA A 46 -11.42 5.97 -1.66
CA ALA A 46 -12.30 7.01 -2.19
C ALA A 46 -13.47 6.43 -3.00
N LYS A 47 -13.22 5.41 -3.83
CA LYS A 47 -14.27 4.70 -4.58
C LYS A 47 -15.29 4.04 -3.65
N ARG A 48 -14.84 3.41 -2.57
CA ARG A 48 -15.73 2.79 -1.58
C ARG A 48 -16.56 3.83 -0.84
N LEU A 49 -15.96 4.94 -0.42
CA LEU A 49 -16.68 6.04 0.21
C LEU A 49 -17.77 6.60 -0.72
N ALA A 50 -17.46 6.76 -2.00
CA ALA A 50 -18.43 7.20 -3.00
C ALA A 50 -19.56 6.19 -3.21
N ALA A 51 -19.23 4.93 -3.47
CA ALA A 51 -20.22 3.89 -3.75
C ALA A 51 -21.13 3.58 -2.57
N ARG A 52 -20.60 3.60 -1.34
CA ARG A 52 -21.31 3.16 -0.13
C ARG A 52 -21.98 4.30 0.63
N HIS A 53 -21.35 5.47 0.69
CA HIS A 53 -21.81 6.59 1.53
C HIS A 53 -22.21 7.81 0.71
N GLY A 54 -22.21 7.72 -0.62
CA GLY A 54 -22.48 8.85 -1.50
C GLY A 54 -21.49 10.00 -1.32
N ALA A 55 -20.31 9.73 -0.76
CA ALA A 55 -19.31 10.77 -0.54
C ALA A 55 -18.62 11.15 -1.85
N THR A 56 -18.10 12.37 -1.89
CA THR A 56 -17.15 12.79 -2.93
C THR A 56 -15.75 12.91 -2.31
N ALA A 57 -14.72 12.81 -3.14
CA ALA A 57 -13.34 12.89 -2.65
C ALA A 57 -12.46 13.74 -3.56
N THR A 58 -11.46 14.38 -2.97
CA THR A 58 -10.35 15.01 -3.70
C THR A 58 -9.04 14.39 -3.26
N LEU A 59 -8.37 13.71 -4.19
CA LEU A 59 -7.01 13.21 -4.02
C LEU A 59 -6.01 14.34 -4.26
N ILE A 60 -5.20 14.67 -3.26
CA ILE A 60 -4.19 15.72 -3.30
C ILE A 60 -2.83 15.04 -3.46
N THR A 61 -2.21 15.23 -4.61
CA THR A 61 -0.91 14.67 -4.99
C THR A 61 0.16 15.75 -5.08
N PHE A 62 1.39 15.40 -5.45
CA PHE A 62 2.51 16.33 -5.61
C PHE A 62 2.86 16.51 -7.10
N ALA A 63 2.99 17.75 -7.57
CA ALA A 63 3.32 18.03 -8.97
C ALA A 63 4.74 17.58 -9.35
N SER A 64 5.67 17.61 -8.39
CA SER A 64 7.06 17.14 -8.50
C SER A 64 7.16 15.67 -8.93
N THR A 65 6.14 14.87 -8.63
CA THR A 65 6.16 13.42 -8.81
C THR A 65 5.20 12.94 -9.90
N ALA A 66 4.65 13.87 -10.69
CA ALA A 66 3.62 13.61 -11.68
C ALA A 66 4.14 12.78 -12.88
N SER A 67 3.77 11.50 -12.94
CA SER A 67 4.10 10.61 -14.06
C SER A 67 2.95 10.46 -15.07
N ALA A 68 3.24 9.94 -16.26
CA ALA A 68 2.20 9.62 -17.24
C ALA A 68 1.22 8.54 -16.71
N THR A 69 1.75 7.51 -16.05
CA THR A 69 0.96 6.46 -15.39
C THR A 69 0.05 7.03 -14.31
N GLN A 70 0.57 7.94 -13.47
CA GLN A 70 -0.24 8.59 -12.43
C GLN A 70 -1.36 9.43 -13.04
N ARG A 71 -1.05 10.26 -14.05
CA ARG A 71 -2.07 11.08 -14.73
C ARG A 71 -3.16 10.24 -15.37
N ALA A 72 -2.78 9.16 -16.06
CA ALA A 72 -3.73 8.24 -16.68
C ALA A 72 -4.63 7.56 -15.63
N PHE A 73 -4.05 7.12 -14.50
CA PHE A 73 -4.80 6.53 -13.40
C PHE A 73 -5.77 7.52 -12.74
N LEU A 74 -5.33 8.75 -12.47
CA LEU A 74 -6.20 9.80 -11.90
C LEU A 74 -7.34 10.17 -12.86
N ALA A 75 -7.06 10.23 -14.16
CA ALA A 75 -8.06 10.52 -15.18
C ALA A 75 -9.09 9.38 -15.38
N SER A 76 -8.75 8.14 -15.01
CA SER A 76 -9.67 7.00 -15.06
C SER A 76 -10.54 6.87 -13.81
N LEU A 77 -10.45 7.79 -12.84
CA LEU A 77 -11.27 7.72 -11.64
C LEU A 77 -12.72 8.17 -11.91
N PRO A 78 -13.72 7.59 -11.21
CA PRO A 78 -15.11 8.01 -11.32
C PRO A 78 -15.31 9.52 -11.05
N PRO A 79 -16.35 10.16 -11.62
CA PRO A 79 -16.59 11.60 -11.47
C PRO A 79 -16.74 12.11 -10.03
N ALA A 80 -17.09 11.24 -9.08
CA ALA A 80 -17.18 11.57 -7.65
C ALA A 80 -15.81 11.81 -7.01
N ILE A 81 -14.72 11.48 -7.70
CA ILE A 81 -13.34 11.58 -7.22
C ILE A 81 -12.57 12.50 -8.15
N THR A 82 -12.10 13.61 -7.61
CA THR A 82 -11.26 14.57 -8.33
C THR A 82 -9.83 14.52 -7.81
N SER A 83 -8.90 15.16 -8.52
CA SER A 83 -7.51 15.26 -8.09
C SER A 83 -6.97 16.69 -8.19
N LEU A 84 -6.18 17.10 -7.22
CA LEU A 84 -5.40 18.35 -7.20
C LEU A 84 -3.92 18.03 -7.00
N SER A 85 -3.03 18.89 -7.49
CA SER A 85 -1.60 18.77 -7.24
C SER A 85 -1.09 19.95 -6.42
N LEU A 86 -0.34 19.64 -5.36
CA LEU A 86 0.46 20.60 -4.61
C LEU A 86 1.59 21.12 -5.50
N PRO A 87 1.92 22.43 -5.42
CA PRO A 87 3.07 22.97 -6.10
C PRO A 87 4.36 22.31 -5.58
N PRO A 88 5.40 22.18 -6.40
CA PRO A 88 6.69 21.66 -5.95
C PRO A 88 7.25 22.53 -4.82
N VAL A 89 7.89 21.89 -3.85
CA VAL A 89 8.68 22.57 -2.81
C VAL A 89 10.16 22.43 -3.12
N ASP A 90 10.97 23.37 -2.64
CA ASP A 90 12.42 23.26 -2.75
C ASP A 90 12.92 22.18 -1.77
N LEU A 91 13.68 21.21 -2.29
CA LEU A 91 14.35 20.13 -1.55
C LEU A 91 15.86 20.11 -1.87
N SER A 92 16.39 21.16 -2.51
CA SER A 92 17.79 21.20 -2.97
C SER A 92 18.82 21.28 -1.84
N ASP A 93 18.39 21.55 -0.61
CA ASP A 93 19.18 21.49 0.61
C ASP A 93 19.42 20.06 1.11
N LEU A 94 18.66 19.08 0.63
CA LEU A 94 18.82 17.68 0.98
C LEU A 94 19.92 17.00 0.14
N PRO A 95 20.68 16.05 0.71
CA PRO A 95 21.68 15.33 -0.06
C PRO A 95 21.03 14.50 -1.17
N PRO A 96 21.68 14.35 -2.34
CA PRO A 96 21.17 13.49 -3.43
C PRO A 96 20.95 12.03 -3.03
N SER A 97 21.64 11.57 -1.97
CA SER A 97 21.50 10.23 -1.40
C SER A 97 20.43 10.12 -0.31
N ALA A 98 19.62 11.17 -0.08
CA ALA A 98 18.55 11.12 0.90
C ALA A 98 17.59 9.97 0.59
N ALA A 99 17.23 9.21 1.64
CA ALA A 99 16.24 8.15 1.52
C ALA A 99 14.91 8.71 0.98
N ILE A 100 14.19 7.87 0.23
CA ILE A 100 12.93 8.29 -0.39
C ILE A 100 11.89 8.70 0.67
N GLU A 101 11.86 8.02 1.81
CA GLU A 101 10.96 8.32 2.92
C GLU A 101 11.28 9.70 3.54
N THR A 102 12.56 10.09 3.61
CA THR A 102 12.99 11.44 4.00
C THR A 102 12.44 12.48 3.02
N LEU A 103 12.60 12.25 1.72
CA LEU A 103 12.10 13.16 0.68
C LEU A 103 10.58 13.33 0.76
N MET A 104 9.83 12.25 0.90
CA MET A 104 8.36 12.28 1.04
C MET A 104 7.93 13.06 2.29
N SER A 105 8.64 12.85 3.41
CA SER A 105 8.30 13.49 4.69
C SER A 105 8.61 14.99 4.68
N GLU A 106 9.78 15.38 4.16
CA GLU A 106 10.18 16.78 3.97
C GLU A 106 9.24 17.50 3.01
N GLU A 107 8.85 16.84 1.92
CA GLU A 107 7.91 17.40 0.95
C GLU A 107 6.54 17.68 1.59
N CYS A 108 6.02 16.74 2.38
CA CYS A 108 4.77 16.93 3.13
C CYS A 108 4.86 18.08 4.13
N ALA A 109 5.94 18.13 4.92
CA ALA A 109 6.14 19.16 5.94
C ALA A 109 6.23 20.57 5.31
N ARG A 110 6.97 20.71 4.21
CA ARG A 110 7.13 21.99 3.49
C ARG A 110 5.87 22.40 2.73
N ALA A 111 5.02 21.44 2.34
CA ALA A 111 3.78 21.71 1.62
C ALA A 111 2.61 22.16 2.51
N VAL A 112 2.75 22.15 3.85
CA VAL A 112 1.70 22.53 4.82
C VAL A 112 1.01 23.87 4.48
N PRO A 113 1.71 24.97 4.14
CA PRO A 113 1.05 26.24 3.80
C PRO A 113 0.17 26.15 2.54
N ALA A 114 0.67 25.50 1.48
CA ALA A 114 -0.07 25.32 0.23
C ALA A 114 -1.29 24.40 0.43
N LEU A 115 -1.11 23.33 1.21
CA LEU A 115 -2.20 22.43 1.55
C LEU A 115 -3.27 23.12 2.40
N THR A 116 -2.88 23.99 3.34
CA THR A 116 -3.82 24.78 4.15
C THR A 116 -4.74 25.63 3.26
N ALA A 117 -4.18 26.27 2.23
CA ALA A 117 -4.94 27.04 1.26
C ALA A 117 -5.92 26.16 0.46
N ILE A 118 -5.47 24.98 0.00
CA ILE A 118 -6.33 24.02 -0.71
C ILE A 118 -7.49 23.55 0.18
N LEU A 119 -7.20 23.12 1.42
CA LEU A 119 -8.22 22.63 2.35
C LEU A 119 -9.23 23.73 2.72
N SER A 120 -8.76 24.98 2.89
CA SER A 120 -9.64 26.14 3.12
C SER A 120 -10.56 26.39 1.91
N GLY A 121 -10.04 26.29 0.69
CA GLY A 121 -10.84 26.39 -0.53
C GLY A 121 -11.87 25.27 -0.67
N LEU A 122 -11.47 24.02 -0.41
CA LEU A 122 -12.37 22.87 -0.42
C LEU A 122 -13.48 23.02 0.63
N LYS A 123 -13.15 23.48 1.84
CA LYS A 123 -14.13 23.75 2.89
C LYS A 123 -15.17 24.81 2.51
N ASN A 124 -14.78 25.83 1.73
CA ASN A 124 -15.70 26.87 1.27
C ASN A 124 -16.58 26.44 0.09
N THR A 125 -16.14 25.43 -0.68
CA THR A 125 -16.81 25.00 -1.93
C THR A 125 -17.56 23.68 -1.78
N THR A 126 -17.23 22.89 -0.77
CA THR A 126 -17.76 21.55 -0.52
C THR A 126 -18.15 21.39 0.95
N ARG A 127 -18.90 20.33 1.28
CA ARG A 127 -19.12 19.93 2.67
C ARG A 127 -17.94 19.05 3.13
N LEU A 128 -16.78 19.66 3.38
CA LEU A 128 -15.55 18.95 3.77
C LEU A 128 -15.68 18.39 5.21
N VAL A 129 -15.92 17.09 5.33
CA VAL A 129 -16.18 16.42 6.63
C VAL A 129 -14.94 15.81 7.27
N ALA A 130 -13.94 15.44 6.47
CA ALA A 130 -12.72 14.81 6.96
C ALA A 130 -11.53 15.05 6.03
N PHE A 131 -10.34 14.99 6.63
CA PHE A 131 -9.06 14.94 5.94
C PHE A 131 -8.35 13.63 6.26
N VAL A 132 -7.85 12.96 5.23
CA VAL A 132 -7.09 11.71 5.34
C VAL A 132 -5.66 11.96 4.86
N ALA A 133 -4.67 11.66 5.69
CA ALA A 133 -3.26 11.71 5.30
C ALA A 133 -2.69 10.29 5.25
N ASP A 134 -1.84 9.98 4.27
CA ASP A 134 -1.09 8.73 4.28
C ASP A 134 0.01 8.69 5.37
N LEU A 135 0.71 7.55 5.45
CA LEU A 135 1.71 7.25 6.48
C LEU A 135 2.90 8.23 6.60
N PHE A 136 3.30 8.93 5.53
CA PHE A 136 4.38 9.93 5.60
C PHE A 136 3.83 11.36 5.65
N GLY A 137 2.52 11.52 5.47
CA GLY A 137 1.83 12.80 5.46
C GLY A 137 1.36 13.28 6.84
N ALA A 138 1.75 12.67 7.95
CA ALA A 138 1.17 12.99 9.27
C ALA A 138 1.31 14.48 9.67
N ASP A 139 2.37 15.18 9.21
CA ASP A 139 2.54 16.62 9.44
C ASP A 139 1.48 17.49 8.75
N SER A 140 0.81 16.97 7.72
CA SER A 140 -0.31 17.67 7.07
C SER A 140 -1.55 17.83 7.96
N PHE A 141 -1.61 17.16 9.11
CA PHE A 141 -2.62 17.42 10.13
C PHE A 141 -2.60 18.87 10.61
N ASP A 142 -1.46 19.55 10.56
CA ASP A 142 -1.35 20.97 10.91
C ASP A 142 -2.08 21.85 9.88
N ALA A 143 -2.00 21.48 8.59
CA ALA A 143 -2.76 22.15 7.54
C ALA A 143 -4.27 21.97 7.70
N ALA A 144 -4.70 20.74 8.04
CA ALA A 144 -6.10 20.45 8.32
C ALA A 144 -6.62 21.21 9.55
N ALA A 145 -5.83 21.29 10.62
CA ALA A 145 -6.15 22.07 11.81
C ALA A 145 -6.25 23.57 11.49
N ALA A 146 -5.30 24.13 10.73
CA ALA A 146 -5.29 25.54 10.33
C ALA A 146 -6.47 25.90 9.41
N ALA A 147 -6.89 24.99 8.53
CA ALA A 147 -8.09 25.14 7.70
C ALA A 147 -9.42 24.90 8.48
N GLY A 148 -9.32 24.49 9.76
CA GLY A 148 -10.46 24.18 10.62
C GLY A 148 -11.21 22.91 10.19
N VAL A 149 -10.52 21.91 9.65
CA VAL A 149 -11.06 20.56 9.39
C VAL A 149 -10.92 19.74 10.66
N ALA A 150 -12.06 19.42 11.27
CA ALA A 150 -12.09 18.79 12.59
C ALA A 150 -11.58 17.35 12.58
N ARG A 151 -12.03 16.55 11.61
CA ARG A 151 -11.75 15.11 11.53
C ARG A 151 -10.50 14.85 10.71
N ARG A 152 -9.49 14.22 11.34
CA ARG A 152 -8.18 13.91 10.73
C ARG A 152 -7.91 12.42 10.89
N CYS A 153 -7.76 11.70 9.78
CA CYS A 153 -7.49 10.27 9.80
C CYS A 153 -6.14 9.98 9.16
N LEU A 154 -5.43 9.00 9.71
CA LEU A 154 -4.25 8.42 9.07
C LEU A 154 -4.70 7.25 8.20
N PHE A 155 -4.24 7.18 6.97
CA PHE A 155 -4.33 5.99 6.12
C PHE A 155 -2.99 5.28 6.08
N PHE A 156 -3.00 4.00 6.44
CA PHE A 156 -1.81 3.18 6.57
C PHE A 156 -1.86 2.04 5.54
N PRO A 157 -1.24 2.21 4.35
CA PRO A 157 -1.30 1.26 3.23
C PRO A 157 -0.39 0.03 3.39
N THR A 158 -0.05 -0.35 4.62
CA THR A 158 0.70 -1.58 4.94
C THR A 158 -0.11 -2.42 5.95
N ASN A 159 0.54 -3.21 6.79
CA ASN A 159 -0.09 -4.17 7.70
C ASN A 159 -0.14 -3.72 9.18
N LEU A 160 -0.88 -4.47 10.00
CA LEU A 160 -1.09 -4.16 11.41
C LEU A 160 0.21 -4.31 12.21
N HIS A 161 1.08 -5.24 11.82
CA HIS A 161 2.36 -5.48 12.45
C HIS A 161 3.31 -4.28 12.29
N VAL A 162 3.44 -3.74 11.09
CA VAL A 162 4.27 -2.56 10.80
C VAL A 162 3.67 -1.34 11.53
N LEU A 163 2.35 -1.20 11.57
CA LEU A 163 1.71 -0.13 12.34
C LEU A 163 2.07 -0.23 13.82
N THR A 164 1.99 -1.43 14.39
CA THR A 164 2.33 -1.68 15.79
C THR A 164 3.78 -1.30 16.07
N LEU A 165 4.70 -1.63 15.16
CA LEU A 165 6.10 -1.24 15.28
C LEU A 165 6.26 0.29 15.29
N ILE A 166 5.65 1.00 14.34
CA ILE A 166 5.78 2.47 14.25
C ILE A 166 5.18 3.18 15.47
N LEU A 167 4.04 2.69 16.00
CA LEU A 167 3.43 3.25 17.21
C LEU A 167 4.29 3.06 18.47
N HIS A 168 5.08 1.98 18.55
CA HIS A 168 6.02 1.72 19.66
C HIS A 168 7.42 2.26 19.38
N LEU A 169 7.70 2.74 18.17
CA LEU A 169 9.04 3.16 17.77
C LEU A 169 9.63 4.27 18.66
N PRO A 170 8.88 5.29 19.13
CA PRO A 170 9.43 6.27 20.07
C PRO A 170 9.94 5.67 21.39
N GLU A 171 9.31 4.59 21.87
CA GLU A 171 9.73 3.89 23.09
C GLU A 171 10.92 2.98 22.80
N LEU A 172 10.88 2.26 21.68
CA LEU A 172 11.97 1.40 21.22
C LEU A 172 13.25 2.19 20.97
N ASP A 173 13.15 3.37 20.37
CA ASP A 173 14.27 4.28 20.15
C ASP A 173 15.01 4.61 21.45
N ALA A 174 14.26 4.86 22.52
CA ALA A 174 14.80 5.16 23.84
C ALA A 174 15.32 3.92 24.58
N SER A 175 14.68 2.76 24.42
CA SER A 175 15.01 1.55 25.18
C SER A 175 16.06 0.63 24.53
N VAL A 176 16.20 0.68 23.21
CA VAL A 176 17.09 -0.21 22.45
C VAL A 176 18.43 0.49 22.19
N PRO A 177 19.52 0.10 22.87
CA PRO A 177 20.84 0.62 22.56
C PRO A 177 21.34 0.05 21.23
N GLY A 178 22.04 0.87 20.44
CA GLY A 178 22.62 0.45 19.16
C GLY A 178 21.60 0.26 18.03
N GLU A 179 21.99 -0.49 17.00
CA GLU A 179 21.21 -0.70 15.78
C GLU A 179 20.30 -1.92 15.88
N PHE A 180 19.16 -1.88 15.18
CA PHE A 180 18.23 -3.01 15.13
C PHE A 180 18.87 -4.26 14.50
N ARG A 181 19.68 -4.12 13.43
CA ARG A 181 20.41 -5.23 12.78
C ARG A 181 21.34 -6.01 13.71
N ASP A 182 21.81 -5.39 14.79
CA ASP A 182 22.79 -5.98 15.70
C ASP A 182 22.14 -6.64 16.93
N LEU A 183 20.81 -6.65 17.00
CA LEU A 183 20.08 -7.29 18.10
C LEU A 183 20.26 -8.80 18.08
N ALA A 184 20.69 -9.33 19.22
CA ALA A 184 20.82 -10.77 19.43
C ALA A 184 19.46 -11.49 19.50
N GLU A 185 18.44 -10.80 20.02
CA GLU A 185 17.09 -11.34 20.18
C GLU A 185 16.11 -10.60 19.26
N PRO A 186 15.11 -11.29 18.69
CA PRO A 186 14.05 -10.66 17.92
C PRO A 186 13.27 -9.60 18.71
N VAL A 187 12.84 -8.54 18.03
CA VAL A 187 11.93 -7.54 18.60
C VAL A 187 10.55 -8.16 18.79
N ARG A 188 10.00 -8.01 20.00
CA ARG A 188 8.70 -8.55 20.41
C ARG A 188 7.73 -7.42 20.65
N LEU A 189 6.64 -7.42 19.88
CA LEU A 189 5.56 -6.45 19.99
C LEU A 189 4.25 -7.15 20.40
N PRO A 190 3.30 -6.44 21.04
CA PRO A 190 2.04 -7.04 21.48
C PRO A 190 1.27 -7.72 20.34
N GLY A 191 1.04 -9.03 20.47
CA GLY A 191 0.29 -9.84 19.48
C GLY A 191 1.04 -10.14 18.18
N CYS A 192 2.25 -9.61 18.00
CA CYS A 192 3.07 -9.77 16.80
C CYS A 192 3.91 -11.06 16.83
N VAL A 193 4.17 -11.63 15.65
CA VAL A 193 5.27 -12.57 15.48
C VAL A 193 6.59 -11.86 15.80
N PRO A 194 7.55 -12.47 16.53
CA PRO A 194 8.83 -11.82 16.80
C PRO A 194 9.59 -11.51 15.49
N ILE A 195 10.12 -10.29 15.35
CA ILE A 195 10.86 -9.90 14.14
C ILE A 195 12.37 -9.93 14.42
N PRO A 196 13.16 -10.71 13.68
CA PRO A 196 14.62 -10.61 13.71
C PRO A 196 15.09 -9.20 13.37
N GLY A 197 16.07 -8.67 14.10
CA GLY A 197 16.61 -7.32 13.89
C GLY A 197 16.93 -6.95 12.43
N PRO A 198 17.63 -7.81 11.66
CA PRO A 198 17.92 -7.59 10.24
C PRO A 198 16.70 -7.56 9.30
N ASP A 199 15.54 -8.06 9.76
CA ASP A 199 14.30 -8.09 8.98
C ASP A 199 13.36 -6.92 9.29
N ILE A 200 13.71 -6.06 10.26
CA ILE A 200 13.02 -4.79 10.50
C ILE A 200 13.13 -3.90 9.26
N LEU A 201 12.07 -3.13 8.95
CA LEU A 201 12.01 -2.28 7.75
C LEU A 201 13.26 -1.40 7.53
N SER A 202 13.63 -1.21 6.27
CA SER A 202 14.90 -0.59 5.88
C SER A 202 15.17 0.81 6.48
N PRO A 203 14.17 1.71 6.63
CA PRO A 203 14.38 3.01 7.29
C PRO A 203 14.89 2.94 8.72
N LEU A 204 14.72 1.80 9.40
CA LEU A 204 15.12 1.64 10.79
C LEU A 204 16.48 0.96 10.97
N GLN A 205 17.18 0.62 9.88
CA GLN A 205 18.42 -0.15 9.96
C GLN A 205 19.65 0.69 10.32
N ASP A 206 19.58 2.01 10.19
CA ASP A 206 20.66 2.94 10.52
C ASP A 206 20.14 4.15 11.29
N LYS A 207 20.40 4.19 12.60
CA LYS A 207 19.98 5.30 13.47
C LYS A 207 20.64 6.64 13.15
N SER A 208 21.74 6.64 12.39
CA SER A 208 22.43 7.87 11.98
C SER A 208 21.82 8.51 10.73
N ASP A 209 21.05 7.75 9.94
CA ASP A 209 20.36 8.27 8.77
C ASP A 209 19.19 9.19 9.19
N PRO A 210 19.03 10.40 8.59
CA PRO A 210 17.88 11.27 8.85
C PRO A 210 16.52 10.58 8.69
N CYS A 211 16.42 9.58 7.81
CA CYS A 211 15.23 8.75 7.59
C CYS A 211 14.74 8.09 8.87
N TYR A 212 15.66 7.56 9.70
CA TYR A 212 15.30 6.95 10.98
C TYR A 212 14.55 7.94 11.86
N ARG A 213 15.03 9.18 11.96
CA ARG A 213 14.41 10.22 12.79
C ARG A 213 13.02 10.58 12.29
N TRP A 214 12.82 10.61 10.97
CA TRP A 214 11.50 10.77 10.37
C TRP A 214 10.53 9.65 10.76
N MET A 215 10.98 8.39 10.76
CA MET A 215 10.12 7.28 11.19
C MET A 215 9.72 7.39 12.67
N VAL A 216 10.66 7.76 13.55
CA VAL A 216 10.36 8.00 14.98
C VAL A 216 9.40 9.18 15.14
N HIS A 217 9.57 10.24 14.34
CA HIS A 217 8.65 11.39 14.31
C HIS A 217 7.24 10.98 13.89
N HIS A 218 7.10 10.22 12.81
CA HIS A 218 5.80 9.70 12.35
C HIS A 218 5.11 8.86 13.42
N GLY A 219 5.84 7.99 14.13
CA GLY A 219 5.30 7.23 15.27
C GLY A 219 4.66 8.09 16.35
N ARG A 220 5.20 9.30 16.60
CA ARG A 220 4.58 10.28 17.51
C ARG A 220 3.36 10.93 16.86
N ARG A 221 3.49 11.40 15.61
CA ARG A 221 2.43 12.13 14.89
C ARG A 221 1.21 11.28 14.56
N TYR A 222 1.35 9.96 14.46
CA TYR A 222 0.20 9.06 14.26
C TYR A 222 -0.79 9.15 15.41
N ARG A 223 -0.34 9.51 16.62
CA ARG A 223 -1.21 9.68 17.79
C ARG A 223 -2.12 10.93 17.72
N ASP A 224 -1.83 11.86 16.80
CA ASP A 224 -2.66 13.06 16.58
C ASP A 224 -3.86 12.80 15.65
N ALA A 225 -3.91 11.61 15.04
CA ALA A 225 -5.06 11.18 14.26
C ALA A 225 -6.26 10.86 15.15
N GLU A 226 -7.46 11.09 14.64
CA GLU A 226 -8.70 10.66 15.28
C GLU A 226 -8.99 9.18 15.05
N ALA A 227 -8.48 8.63 13.94
CA ALA A 227 -8.57 7.23 13.57
C ALA A 227 -7.41 6.85 12.65
N ILE A 228 -6.97 5.60 12.73
CA ILE A 228 -6.01 5.00 11.81
C ILE A 228 -6.72 3.95 10.97
N LEU A 229 -6.76 4.16 9.67
CA LEU A 229 -7.37 3.29 8.68
C LEU A 229 -6.28 2.44 8.03
N VAL A 230 -6.30 1.13 8.24
CA VAL A 230 -5.26 0.22 7.76
C VAL A 230 -5.78 -0.57 6.57
N ASN A 231 -5.00 -0.61 5.49
CA ASN A 231 -5.28 -1.47 4.36
C ASN A 231 -4.87 -2.93 4.66
N SER A 232 -5.47 -3.51 5.69
CA SER A 232 -5.30 -4.92 6.08
C SER A 232 -6.66 -5.43 6.60
N PHE A 233 -6.74 -6.70 6.97
CA PHE A 233 -7.92 -7.31 7.56
C PHE A 233 -7.54 -8.27 8.68
N ASP A 234 -8.36 -8.30 9.73
CA ASP A 234 -8.06 -8.99 11.00
C ASP A 234 -7.61 -10.45 10.82
N ALA A 235 -8.15 -11.17 9.84
CA ALA A 235 -7.82 -12.59 9.65
C ALA A 235 -6.35 -12.84 9.24
N VAL A 236 -5.64 -11.85 8.67
CA VAL A 236 -4.20 -11.99 8.36
C VAL A 236 -3.36 -11.90 9.62
N GLU A 237 -3.76 -11.05 10.58
CA GLU A 237 -2.98 -10.73 11.78
C GLU A 237 -3.91 -10.65 13.01
N PRO A 238 -4.60 -11.75 13.40
CA PRO A 238 -5.72 -11.70 14.34
C PRO A 238 -5.31 -11.29 15.76
N ASP A 239 -4.13 -11.71 16.20
CA ASP A 239 -3.61 -11.35 17.53
C ASP A 239 -3.13 -9.90 17.58
N VAL A 240 -2.53 -9.40 16.49
CA VAL A 240 -2.15 -7.97 16.35
C VAL A 240 -3.41 -7.10 16.32
N ALA A 241 -4.42 -7.49 15.56
CA ALA A 241 -5.71 -6.79 15.51
C ALA A 241 -6.34 -6.71 16.91
N ARG A 242 -6.32 -7.81 17.68
CA ARG A 242 -6.82 -7.83 19.06
C ARG A 242 -6.02 -6.89 19.96
N ALA A 243 -4.69 -6.88 19.84
CA ALA A 243 -3.83 -6.01 20.62
C ALA A 243 -4.03 -4.52 20.29
N LEU A 244 -4.23 -4.16 19.01
CA LEU A 244 -4.49 -2.79 18.55
C LEU A 244 -5.90 -2.29 18.90
N ARG A 245 -6.89 -3.19 19.04
CA ARG A 245 -8.24 -2.85 19.51
C ARG A 245 -8.33 -2.67 21.03
N ALA A 246 -7.37 -3.21 21.79
CA ALA A 246 -7.34 -3.03 23.24
C ALA A 246 -7.20 -1.54 23.59
N PRO A 247 -7.86 -1.03 24.64
CA PRO A 247 -7.69 0.36 25.06
C PRO A 247 -6.24 0.66 25.47
N GLU A 248 -5.65 1.69 24.88
CA GLU A 248 -4.33 2.23 25.24
C GLU A 248 -4.44 3.75 25.31
N PRO A 249 -4.05 4.39 26.43
CA PRO A 249 -4.08 5.86 26.55
C PRO A 249 -3.31 6.55 25.43
N GLY A 250 -3.97 7.47 24.74
CA GLY A 250 -3.34 8.26 23.67
C GLY A 250 -3.05 7.49 22.38
N ARG A 251 -3.58 6.27 22.20
CA ARG A 251 -3.58 5.59 20.89
C ARG A 251 -4.92 5.82 20.19
N PRO A 252 -4.93 6.29 18.93
CA PRO A 252 -6.16 6.41 18.17
C PRO A 252 -6.79 5.03 17.90
N PRO A 253 -8.11 4.94 17.74
CA PRO A 253 -8.75 3.72 17.30
C PRO A 253 -8.24 3.29 15.91
N VAL A 254 -7.93 2.00 15.78
CA VAL A 254 -7.40 1.39 14.56
C VAL A 254 -8.49 0.57 13.87
N TYR A 255 -8.70 0.81 12.58
CA TYR A 255 -9.71 0.14 11.76
C TYR A 255 -9.04 -0.56 10.59
N ALA A 256 -9.11 -1.89 10.57
CA ALA A 256 -8.73 -2.69 9.42
C ALA A 256 -9.87 -2.64 8.39
N ILE A 257 -9.67 -1.94 7.28
CA ILE A 257 -10.69 -1.66 6.25
C ILE A 257 -10.39 -2.32 4.89
N GLY A 258 -9.34 -3.14 4.86
CA GLY A 258 -8.87 -3.83 3.66
C GLY A 258 -9.57 -5.17 3.39
N PRO A 259 -9.17 -5.84 2.29
CA PRO A 259 -8.22 -5.36 1.30
C PRO A 259 -8.84 -4.30 0.37
N LEU A 260 -8.12 -3.20 0.18
CA LEU A 260 -8.35 -2.15 -0.81
C LEU A 260 -7.37 -2.40 -1.97
N ILE A 261 -7.80 -3.26 -2.88
CA ILE A 261 -7.07 -3.59 -4.11
C ILE A 261 -7.82 -3.01 -5.29
N LYS A 262 -7.12 -2.72 -6.38
CA LYS A 262 -7.78 -2.29 -7.61
C LYS A 262 -8.70 -3.41 -8.09
N THR A 263 -10.01 -3.15 -8.12
CA THR A 263 -10.99 -4.05 -8.73
C THR A 263 -11.31 -3.52 -10.12
N ASP A 264 -10.97 -4.25 -11.17
CA ASP A 264 -11.26 -3.92 -12.58
C ASP A 264 -12.77 -4.02 -12.92
N ALA A 265 -13.66 -3.68 -11.98
CA ALA A 265 -15.11 -3.82 -12.14
C ALA A 265 -15.76 -2.76 -13.06
N ALA A 266 -14.97 -1.87 -13.67
CA ALA A 266 -15.41 -0.97 -14.72
C ALA A 266 -14.26 -0.71 -15.68
N ASP A 267 -14.56 -0.69 -16.97
CA ASP A 267 -13.67 -0.46 -18.12
C ASP A 267 -12.86 -1.68 -18.57
N VAL A 268 -13.59 -2.76 -18.87
CA VAL A 268 -13.23 -3.54 -20.05
C VAL A 268 -13.68 -2.72 -21.25
N ASP A 269 -12.76 -1.93 -21.80
CA ASP A 269 -12.86 -1.59 -23.21
C ASP A 269 -12.78 -2.92 -23.98
N THR A 270 -13.92 -3.45 -24.38
CA THR A 270 -14.04 -4.75 -25.06
C THR A 270 -13.34 -4.78 -26.41
N ASP A 271 -12.89 -3.62 -26.90
CA ASP A 271 -12.16 -3.46 -28.16
C ASP A 271 -10.63 -3.37 -27.99
N ALA A 272 -10.10 -3.33 -26.76
CA ALA A 272 -8.65 -3.38 -26.55
C ALA A 272 -8.10 -4.80 -26.79
N PRO A 273 -7.02 -4.98 -27.57
CA PRO A 273 -6.40 -6.28 -27.76
C PRO A 273 -6.03 -6.91 -26.41
N ARG A 274 -6.46 -8.15 -26.19
CA ARG A 274 -6.10 -8.90 -25.00
C ARG A 274 -4.57 -9.02 -24.94
N GLU A 275 -4.01 -8.74 -23.77
CA GLU A 275 -2.55 -8.76 -23.61
C GLU A 275 -2.00 -10.17 -23.86
N ALA A 276 -0.93 -10.27 -24.65
CA ALA A 276 -0.33 -11.53 -25.09
C ALA A 276 0.03 -12.48 -23.92
N CYS A 277 0.33 -11.91 -22.75
CA CYS A 277 0.62 -12.70 -21.55
C CYS A 277 -0.62 -13.45 -21.03
N LEU A 278 -1.82 -12.88 -21.15
CA LEU A 278 -3.07 -13.55 -20.77
C LEU A 278 -3.43 -14.65 -21.78
N GLU A 279 -3.20 -14.43 -23.07
CA GLU A 279 -3.39 -15.47 -24.09
C GLU A 279 -2.44 -16.67 -23.90
N TRP A 280 -1.22 -16.41 -23.43
CA TRP A 280 -0.29 -17.47 -23.08
C TRP A 280 -0.78 -18.26 -21.86
N LEU A 281 -1.33 -17.58 -20.85
CA LEU A 281 -1.91 -18.22 -19.66
C LEU A 281 -3.11 -19.12 -19.99
N ASP A 282 -3.96 -18.74 -20.94
CA ASP A 282 -5.11 -19.57 -21.38
C ASP A 282 -4.70 -20.97 -21.85
N ARG A 283 -3.47 -21.10 -22.37
CA ARG A 283 -2.95 -22.35 -22.92
C ARG A 283 -2.31 -23.24 -21.86
N GLN A 284 -2.25 -22.78 -20.61
CA GLN A 284 -1.61 -23.51 -19.53
C GLN A 284 -2.64 -24.26 -18.68
N PRO A 285 -2.29 -25.44 -18.12
CA PRO A 285 -3.15 -26.13 -17.18
C PRO A 285 -3.50 -25.26 -15.96
N PRO A 286 -4.67 -25.46 -15.33
CA PRO A 286 -5.02 -24.77 -14.09
C PRO A 286 -3.95 -24.93 -13.01
N ARG A 287 -3.66 -23.84 -12.30
CA ARG A 287 -2.72 -23.77 -11.17
C ARG A 287 -1.30 -24.30 -11.48
N SER A 288 -0.85 -24.19 -12.73
CA SER A 288 0.43 -24.73 -13.19
C SER A 288 1.53 -23.71 -13.39
N VAL A 289 1.22 -22.41 -13.30
CA VAL A 289 2.16 -21.31 -13.57
C VAL A 289 2.56 -20.58 -12.29
N ILE A 290 3.86 -20.41 -12.04
CA ILE A 290 4.37 -19.44 -11.06
C ILE A 290 4.47 -18.07 -11.74
N PHE A 291 3.72 -17.09 -11.22
CA PHE A 291 3.88 -15.70 -11.61
C PHE A 291 5.08 -15.10 -10.86
N VAL A 292 5.93 -14.32 -11.52
CA VAL A 292 7.14 -13.73 -10.93
C VAL A 292 7.15 -12.23 -11.21
N SER A 293 7.03 -11.41 -10.15
CA SER A 293 7.02 -9.95 -10.27
C SER A 293 7.54 -9.25 -9.00
N PHE A 294 8.46 -8.31 -9.18
CA PHE A 294 9.07 -7.52 -8.11
C PHE A 294 8.49 -6.08 -8.03
N GLY A 295 7.31 -5.87 -8.60
CA GLY A 295 6.63 -4.57 -8.59
C GLY A 295 7.28 -3.53 -9.50
N SER A 296 6.85 -2.28 -9.40
CA SER A 296 7.36 -1.17 -10.22
C SER A 296 8.70 -0.64 -9.73
N GLY A 297 8.95 -0.69 -8.42
CA GLY A 297 10.15 -0.14 -7.79
C GLY A 297 11.30 -1.13 -7.65
N GLY A 298 11.09 -2.45 -7.84
CA GLY A 298 12.13 -3.46 -7.64
C GLY A 298 12.95 -3.73 -8.89
N SER A 299 14.26 -3.48 -8.82
CA SER A 299 15.24 -4.02 -9.78
C SER A 299 16.25 -4.91 -9.06
N LEU A 300 16.55 -6.07 -9.64
CA LEU A 300 17.53 -7.01 -9.11
C LEU A 300 18.93 -6.70 -9.67
N PRO A 301 19.99 -6.89 -8.88
CA PRO A 301 21.34 -6.95 -9.41
C PRO A 301 21.46 -8.06 -10.47
N ALA A 302 22.36 -7.88 -11.46
CA ALA A 302 22.50 -8.83 -12.57
C ALA A 302 22.78 -10.27 -12.11
N GLU A 303 23.59 -10.46 -11.07
CA GLU A 303 23.87 -11.78 -10.49
C GLU A 303 22.60 -12.45 -9.92
N GLN A 304 21.79 -11.69 -9.18
CA GLN A 304 20.54 -12.18 -8.59
C GLN A 304 19.49 -12.47 -9.67
N MET A 305 19.43 -11.65 -10.73
CA MET A 305 18.62 -11.92 -11.91
C MET A 305 19.05 -13.24 -12.60
N ARG A 306 20.37 -13.51 -12.66
CA ARG A 306 20.91 -14.75 -13.21
C ARG A 306 20.53 -15.96 -12.36
N GLU A 307 20.68 -15.88 -11.04
CA GLU A 307 20.30 -16.96 -10.12
C GLU A 307 18.80 -17.22 -10.13
N LEU A 308 17.96 -16.18 -10.23
CA LEU A 308 16.53 -16.31 -10.45
C LEU A 308 16.21 -17.05 -11.76
N ALA A 309 16.81 -16.65 -12.88
CA ALA A 309 16.61 -17.31 -14.16
C ALA A 309 16.96 -18.81 -14.09
N LEU A 310 18.15 -19.13 -13.55
CA LEU A 310 18.60 -20.51 -13.39
C LEU A 310 17.73 -21.29 -12.38
N GLY A 311 17.22 -20.63 -11.34
CA GLY A 311 16.34 -21.24 -10.35
C GLY A 311 14.96 -21.58 -10.95
N LEU A 312 14.41 -20.69 -11.77
CA LEU A 312 13.17 -20.95 -12.51
C LEU A 312 13.35 -22.11 -13.49
N GLU A 313 14.43 -22.11 -14.28
CA GLU A 313 14.77 -23.22 -15.18
C GLU A 313 14.92 -24.54 -14.42
N LEU A 314 15.70 -24.54 -13.34
CA LEU A 314 15.94 -25.72 -12.50
C LEU A 314 14.66 -26.22 -11.82
N SER A 315 13.70 -25.35 -11.51
CA SER A 315 12.45 -25.73 -10.86
C SER A 315 11.62 -26.71 -11.71
N GLY A 316 11.74 -26.62 -13.04
CA GLY A 316 10.91 -27.37 -13.99
C GLY A 316 9.44 -26.94 -14.03
N GLN A 317 9.08 -25.85 -13.34
CA GLN A 317 7.72 -25.31 -13.31
C GLN A 317 7.50 -24.34 -14.46
N ARG A 318 6.25 -24.19 -14.90
CA ARG A 318 5.90 -23.13 -15.84
C ARG A 318 5.95 -21.78 -15.14
N PHE A 319 6.43 -20.75 -15.82
CA PHE A 319 6.56 -19.43 -15.21
C PHE A 319 6.16 -18.30 -16.16
N LEU A 320 5.57 -17.24 -15.59
CA LEU A 320 5.39 -15.96 -16.25
C LEU A 320 6.18 -14.93 -15.45
N TRP A 321 7.24 -14.39 -16.03
CA TRP A 321 8.15 -13.47 -15.34
C TRP A 321 8.11 -12.08 -15.96
N VAL A 322 7.72 -11.10 -15.15
CA VAL A 322 7.88 -9.67 -15.47
C VAL A 322 9.33 -9.28 -15.27
N VAL A 323 10.05 -9.12 -16.38
CA VAL A 323 11.49 -8.86 -16.38
C VAL A 323 11.77 -7.38 -16.52
N ARG A 324 12.64 -6.86 -15.65
CA ARG A 324 13.21 -5.52 -15.72
C ARG A 324 14.71 -5.63 -15.89
N SER A 325 15.33 -4.64 -16.54
CA SER A 325 16.79 -4.62 -16.62
C SER A 325 17.38 -4.48 -15.22
N PRO A 326 18.53 -5.11 -14.96
CA PRO A 326 19.16 -5.04 -13.66
C PRO A 326 19.65 -3.63 -13.35
N SER A 327 19.84 -3.34 -12.07
CA SER A 327 20.39 -2.09 -11.59
C SER A 327 21.88 -1.98 -11.93
N ASP A 328 22.32 -0.79 -12.37
CA ASP A 328 23.72 -0.55 -12.77
C ASP A 328 24.72 -0.60 -11.61
N GLU A 329 24.25 -0.39 -10.39
CA GLU A 329 25.10 -0.19 -9.21
C GLU A 329 25.28 -1.44 -8.34
N GLY A 330 24.83 -2.62 -8.81
CA GLY A 330 24.97 -3.88 -8.05
C GLY A 330 24.11 -3.96 -6.77
N ALA A 331 23.32 -2.93 -6.45
CA ALA A 331 22.37 -2.88 -5.34
C ALA A 331 20.92 -2.86 -5.85
N VAL A 332 19.97 -3.32 -5.03
CA VAL A 332 18.52 -3.20 -5.33
C VAL A 332 18.16 -1.71 -5.42
N ASN A 333 17.65 -1.26 -6.56
CA ASN A 333 17.11 0.09 -6.69
C ASN A 333 15.65 0.10 -6.20
N ALA A 334 15.23 1.18 -5.50
CA ALA A 334 13.88 1.41 -5.00
C ALA A 334 13.21 2.65 -5.65
N ASN A 335 13.77 3.20 -6.73
CA ASN A 335 13.31 4.45 -7.33
C ASN A 335 11.99 4.28 -8.10
N TYR A 336 10.92 4.84 -7.53
CA TYR A 336 9.60 4.94 -8.15
C TYR A 336 9.53 5.94 -9.33
N TYR A 337 10.57 6.75 -9.54
CA TYR A 337 10.59 7.86 -10.52
C TYR A 337 11.02 7.48 -11.93
N ASP A 338 11.62 6.29 -12.12
CA ASP A 338 12.07 5.81 -13.43
C ASP A 338 11.52 4.41 -13.70
N ALA A 339 10.19 4.34 -13.86
CA ALA A 339 9.46 3.07 -14.08
C ALA A 339 9.76 2.44 -15.45
N GLU A 340 10.40 3.16 -16.35
CA GLU A 340 10.77 2.72 -17.69
C GLU A 340 12.27 2.42 -17.76
N SER A 341 12.66 1.20 -17.39
CA SER A 341 13.95 0.71 -17.85
C SER A 341 13.95 0.72 -19.39
N LYS A 342 14.74 1.61 -19.98
CA LYS A 342 14.86 1.77 -21.45
C LYS A 342 15.76 0.71 -22.09
N ARG A 343 16.33 -0.20 -21.29
CA ARG A 343 17.22 -1.25 -21.78
C ARG A 343 16.48 -2.57 -21.96
N ASP A 344 16.91 -3.33 -22.96
CA ASP A 344 16.46 -4.71 -23.11
C ASP A 344 16.94 -5.52 -21.90
N PRO A 345 16.07 -6.21 -21.14
CA PRO A 345 16.49 -7.07 -20.04
C PRO A 345 17.09 -8.40 -20.50
N LEU A 346 16.82 -8.85 -21.74
CA LEU A 346 17.21 -10.17 -22.23
C LEU A 346 18.74 -10.42 -22.27
N PRO A 347 19.60 -9.45 -22.60
CA PRO A 347 21.06 -9.63 -22.59
C PRO A 347 21.65 -10.00 -21.23
N TYR A 348 20.92 -9.76 -20.13
CA TYR A 348 21.37 -10.04 -18.78
C TYR A 348 21.00 -11.46 -18.31
N LEU A 349 20.23 -12.20 -19.10
CA LEU A 349 19.84 -13.57 -18.82
C LEU A 349 20.98 -14.54 -19.20
N PRO A 350 21.05 -15.74 -18.57
CA PRO A 350 22.00 -16.77 -18.96
C PRO A 350 21.90 -17.07 -20.46
N GLN A 351 23.05 -17.27 -21.11
CA GLN A 351 23.09 -17.58 -22.54
C GLN A 351 22.17 -18.75 -22.88
N GLY A 352 21.28 -18.55 -23.86
CA GLY A 352 20.32 -19.56 -24.32
C GLY A 352 19.12 -19.81 -23.41
N PHE A 353 18.97 -19.08 -22.30
CA PHE A 353 17.86 -19.26 -21.34
C PHE A 353 16.48 -19.16 -22.01
N VAL A 354 16.27 -18.14 -22.85
CA VAL A 354 14.99 -17.94 -23.56
C VAL A 354 14.65 -19.16 -24.42
N GLU A 355 15.61 -19.67 -25.20
CA GLU A 355 15.40 -20.85 -26.05
C GLU A 355 15.16 -22.14 -25.26
N ARG A 356 15.87 -22.33 -24.14
CA ARG A 356 15.69 -23.51 -23.28
C ARG A 356 14.36 -23.53 -22.55
N THR A 357 13.76 -22.36 -22.31
CA THR A 357 12.54 -22.22 -21.49
C THR A 357 11.29 -21.87 -22.28
N LYS A 358 11.37 -21.60 -23.59
CA LYS A 358 10.24 -21.11 -24.41
C LYS A 358 8.95 -21.94 -24.37
N GLU A 359 9.03 -23.24 -24.09
CA GLU A 359 7.86 -24.13 -24.01
C GLU A 359 7.13 -24.05 -22.65
N VAL A 360 7.80 -23.53 -21.62
CA VAL A 360 7.29 -23.52 -20.23
C VAL A 360 7.33 -22.13 -19.57
N GLY A 361 8.07 -21.18 -20.15
CA GLY A 361 8.31 -19.86 -19.61
C GLY A 361 7.90 -18.75 -20.57
N LEU A 362 7.26 -17.71 -20.04
CA LEU A 362 7.03 -16.45 -20.74
C LEU A 362 7.73 -15.30 -20.01
N LEU A 363 8.50 -14.52 -20.76
CA LEU A 363 9.12 -13.29 -20.27
C LEU A 363 8.31 -12.09 -20.78
N VAL A 364 7.88 -11.23 -19.85
CA VAL A 364 7.13 -10.03 -20.15
C VAL A 364 7.99 -8.82 -19.74
N PRO A 365 8.38 -7.93 -20.67
CA PRO A 365 9.20 -6.79 -20.32
C PRO A 365 8.41 -5.75 -19.53
N SER A 366 9.00 -5.24 -18.45
CA SER A 366 8.57 -4.09 -17.65
C SER A 366 7.26 -4.25 -16.86
N TRP A 367 6.15 -4.62 -17.50
CA TRP A 367 4.83 -4.60 -16.86
C TRP A 367 3.92 -5.72 -17.38
N ALA A 368 3.08 -6.24 -16.48
CA ALA A 368 2.00 -7.16 -16.79
C ALA A 368 0.75 -6.77 -15.96
N PRO A 369 -0.46 -7.17 -16.38
CA PRO A 369 -1.69 -6.81 -15.72
C PRO A 369 -1.86 -7.70 -14.48
N GLN A 370 -1.10 -7.38 -13.42
CA GLN A 370 -0.88 -8.24 -12.25
C GLN A 370 -2.17 -8.82 -11.67
N ILE A 371 -3.22 -8.01 -11.50
CA ILE A 371 -4.52 -8.47 -11.00
C ILE A 371 -5.15 -9.51 -11.92
N LYS A 372 -5.13 -9.29 -13.25
CA LYS A 372 -5.65 -10.26 -14.22
C LYS A 372 -4.84 -11.55 -14.24
N VAL A 373 -3.52 -11.46 -14.08
CA VAL A 373 -2.64 -12.64 -13.97
C VAL A 373 -2.95 -13.41 -12.69
N LEU A 374 -3.05 -12.74 -11.53
CA LEU A 374 -3.37 -13.38 -10.26
C LEU A 374 -4.79 -13.98 -10.22
N ALA A 375 -5.75 -13.36 -10.90
CA ALA A 375 -7.10 -13.88 -11.06
C ALA A 375 -7.21 -15.06 -12.05
N HIS A 376 -6.18 -15.30 -12.87
CA HIS A 376 -6.22 -16.32 -13.91
C HIS A 376 -6.14 -17.74 -13.35
N GLU A 377 -6.97 -18.66 -13.86
CA GLU A 377 -7.05 -20.04 -13.34
C GLU A 377 -5.73 -20.83 -13.45
N ALA A 378 -4.91 -20.52 -14.46
CA ALA A 378 -3.59 -21.11 -14.67
C ALA A 378 -2.55 -20.72 -13.60
N THR A 379 -2.76 -19.60 -12.90
CA THR A 379 -1.81 -19.11 -11.89
C THR A 379 -1.88 -19.98 -10.64
N GLY A 380 -0.78 -20.67 -10.36
CA GLY A 380 -0.65 -21.62 -9.26
C GLY A 380 0.14 -21.08 -8.08
N GLY A 381 0.91 -20.02 -8.26
CA GLY A 381 1.66 -19.36 -7.18
C GLY A 381 2.29 -18.05 -7.64
N PHE A 382 2.81 -17.28 -6.70
CA PHE A 382 3.37 -15.95 -6.94
C PHE A 382 4.71 -15.77 -6.22
N LEU A 383 5.81 -15.70 -6.98
CA LEU A 383 7.10 -15.22 -6.46
C LEU A 383 7.08 -13.70 -6.41
N VAL A 384 7.07 -13.16 -5.20
CA VAL A 384 6.71 -11.77 -4.92
C VAL A 384 7.70 -11.07 -4.01
N HIS A 385 7.90 -9.79 -4.25
CA HIS A 385 8.74 -8.91 -3.42
C HIS A 385 8.17 -8.61 -2.03
N CYS A 386 6.98 -9.12 -1.69
CA CYS A 386 6.28 -8.87 -0.42
C CYS A 386 5.87 -7.41 -0.17
N GLY A 387 5.77 -6.57 -1.20
CA GLY A 387 5.11 -5.26 -1.08
C GLY A 387 3.63 -5.46 -0.79
N TRP A 388 3.09 -4.70 0.17
CA TRP A 388 1.81 -5.05 0.78
C TRP A 388 0.63 -5.07 -0.20
N ASN A 389 0.58 -4.17 -1.19
CA ASN A 389 -0.47 -4.21 -2.23
C ASN A 389 -0.44 -5.54 -3.02
N SER A 390 0.73 -6.00 -3.45
CA SER A 390 0.87 -7.28 -4.16
C SER A 390 0.48 -8.46 -3.27
N VAL A 391 0.75 -8.39 -1.96
CA VAL A 391 0.34 -9.40 -0.99
C VAL A 391 -1.18 -9.45 -0.89
N LEU A 392 -1.85 -8.31 -0.71
CA LEU A 392 -3.31 -8.25 -0.64
C LEU A 392 -3.97 -8.72 -1.94
N GLU A 393 -3.42 -8.38 -3.10
CA GLU A 393 -3.89 -8.89 -4.39
C GLU A 393 -3.75 -10.41 -4.46
N SER A 394 -2.63 -10.98 -4.02
CA SER A 394 -2.42 -12.43 -3.98
C SER A 394 -3.43 -13.13 -3.06
N LEU A 395 -3.63 -12.59 -1.85
CA LEU A 395 -4.57 -13.15 -0.87
C LEU A 395 -6.03 -13.06 -1.37
N ALA A 396 -6.43 -11.94 -1.95
CA ALA A 396 -7.77 -11.75 -2.49
C ALA A 396 -8.09 -12.72 -3.66
N HIS A 397 -7.07 -13.14 -4.42
CA HIS A 397 -7.22 -14.10 -5.51
C HIS A 397 -6.86 -15.55 -5.12
N GLY A 398 -6.49 -15.80 -3.85
CA GLY A 398 -6.19 -17.15 -3.37
C GLY A 398 -4.90 -17.75 -3.93
N VAL A 399 -3.92 -16.92 -4.31
CA VAL A 399 -2.65 -17.38 -4.90
C VAL A 399 -1.57 -17.49 -3.82
N PRO A 400 -0.96 -18.67 -3.61
CA PRO A 400 0.10 -18.86 -2.61
C PRO A 400 1.42 -18.22 -3.04
N MET A 401 2.22 -17.79 -2.07
CA MET A 401 3.40 -16.96 -2.35
C MET A 401 4.73 -17.65 -2.08
N VAL A 402 5.72 -17.32 -2.93
CA VAL A 402 7.15 -17.46 -2.63
C VAL A 402 7.68 -16.07 -2.29
N ALA A 403 8.02 -15.85 -1.03
CA ALA A 403 8.43 -14.54 -0.53
C ALA A 403 9.90 -14.26 -0.82
N TRP A 404 10.16 -13.16 -1.54
CA TRP A 404 11.49 -12.67 -1.86
C TRP A 404 11.58 -11.16 -1.61
N PRO A 405 11.79 -10.71 -0.36
CA PRO A 405 11.81 -9.29 -0.04
C PRO A 405 13.02 -8.54 -0.65
N LEU A 406 12.82 -7.26 -0.96
CA LEU A 406 13.82 -6.39 -1.56
C LEU A 406 14.13 -5.14 -0.70
N PHE A 407 13.14 -4.29 -0.40
CA PHE A 407 13.31 -2.98 0.26
C PHE A 407 12.11 -2.60 1.13
N ALA A 408 12.10 -1.38 1.70
CA ALA A 408 11.05 -0.86 2.59
C ALA A 408 10.77 -1.84 3.75
N GLU A 409 9.50 -2.18 3.97
CA GLU A 409 9.06 -3.11 5.01
C GLU A 409 8.91 -4.56 4.51
N GLN A 410 9.36 -4.85 3.29
CA GLN A 410 9.12 -6.15 2.64
C GLN A 410 9.75 -7.32 3.39
N ARG A 411 10.93 -7.15 4.01
CA ARG A 411 11.56 -8.20 4.83
C ARG A 411 10.70 -8.56 6.04
N GLN A 412 10.15 -7.55 6.70
CA GLN A 412 9.21 -7.71 7.80
C GLN A 412 7.92 -8.37 7.31
N ASN A 413 7.38 -7.97 6.16
CA ASN A 413 6.23 -8.62 5.55
C ASN A 413 6.50 -10.09 5.24
N ALA A 414 7.71 -10.44 4.78
CA ALA A 414 8.08 -11.83 4.52
C ALA A 414 8.04 -12.66 5.81
N VAL A 415 8.53 -12.14 6.95
CA VAL A 415 8.42 -12.80 8.28
C VAL A 415 6.95 -12.97 8.67
N VAL A 416 6.14 -11.91 8.56
CA VAL A 416 4.69 -11.98 8.84
C VAL A 416 4.02 -13.07 8.01
N LEU A 417 4.37 -13.18 6.73
CA LEU A 417 3.78 -14.16 5.81
C LEU A 417 4.27 -15.59 6.03
N SER A 418 5.56 -15.81 6.31
CA SER A 418 6.12 -17.15 6.41
C SER A 418 6.11 -17.75 7.82
N GLU A 419 6.26 -16.91 8.85
CA GLU A 419 6.36 -17.33 10.25
C GLU A 419 5.15 -16.92 11.09
N GLY A 420 4.47 -15.83 10.71
CA GLY A 420 3.24 -15.39 11.35
C GLY A 420 2.00 -16.15 10.86
N VAL A 421 1.48 -15.75 9.71
CA VAL A 421 0.20 -16.27 9.18
C VAL A 421 0.37 -17.59 8.41
N GLY A 422 1.56 -17.88 7.88
CA GLY A 422 1.84 -19.11 7.12
C GLY A 422 1.30 -19.10 5.68
N ALA A 423 1.24 -17.93 5.06
CA ALA A 423 0.74 -17.71 3.69
C ALA A 423 1.85 -17.65 2.61
N ALA A 424 3.12 -17.85 2.99
CA ALA A 424 4.23 -17.85 2.04
C ALA A 424 5.37 -18.81 2.43
N ILE A 425 6.14 -19.23 1.43
CA ILE A 425 7.46 -19.85 1.61
C ILE A 425 8.53 -18.81 1.32
N ARG A 426 9.33 -18.46 2.32
CA ARG A 426 10.41 -17.48 2.16
C ARG A 426 11.64 -18.10 1.51
N VAL A 427 12.17 -17.44 0.49
CA VAL A 427 13.47 -17.79 -0.11
C VAL A 427 14.57 -17.39 0.88
N PRO A 428 15.54 -18.28 1.17
CA PRO A 428 16.72 -17.93 1.96
C PRO A 428 17.46 -16.71 1.42
N ASP A 429 18.07 -15.93 2.31
CA ASP A 429 18.74 -14.67 1.95
C ASP A 429 19.93 -14.84 1.00
N THR A 430 20.54 -16.03 0.96
CA THR A 430 21.58 -16.40 -0.02
C THR A 430 21.09 -16.40 -1.46
N LYS A 431 19.78 -16.57 -1.68
CA LYS A 431 19.09 -16.45 -2.98
C LYS A 431 19.78 -17.25 -4.10
N ARG A 432 20.25 -18.45 -3.79
CA ARG A 432 20.88 -19.34 -4.79
C ARG A 432 19.83 -20.05 -5.62
N ARG A 433 20.12 -20.30 -6.91
CA ARG A 433 19.18 -21.00 -7.82
C ARG A 433 18.58 -22.28 -7.25
N GLU A 434 19.33 -23.06 -6.46
CA GLU A 434 18.84 -24.31 -5.87
C GLU A 434 17.77 -24.03 -4.80
N GLU A 435 17.92 -22.97 -4.03
CA GLU A 435 16.97 -22.53 -2.99
C GLU A 435 15.71 -21.95 -3.62
N ILE A 436 15.86 -21.19 -4.70
CA ILE A 436 14.76 -20.64 -5.50
C ILE A 436 13.96 -21.77 -6.12
N ALA A 437 14.65 -22.72 -6.78
CA ALA A 437 14.01 -23.89 -7.38
C ALA A 437 13.27 -24.72 -6.34
N ALA A 438 13.85 -24.92 -5.15
CA ALA A 438 13.21 -25.64 -4.06
C ALA A 438 11.94 -24.93 -3.57
N ALA A 439 12.00 -23.63 -3.29
CA ALA A 439 10.84 -22.86 -2.84
C ALA A 439 9.71 -22.83 -3.88
N VAL A 440 10.05 -22.65 -5.17
CA VAL A 440 9.10 -22.70 -6.27
C VAL A 440 8.47 -24.09 -6.40
N ARG A 441 9.26 -25.17 -6.38
CA ARG A 441 8.71 -26.54 -6.43
C ARG A 441 7.80 -26.84 -5.24
N GLU A 442 8.21 -26.45 -4.03
CA GLU A 442 7.44 -26.72 -2.80
C GLU A 442 6.05 -26.05 -2.89
N VAL A 443 5.99 -24.76 -3.24
CA VAL A 443 4.70 -24.07 -3.44
C VAL A 443 3.92 -24.74 -4.57
N MET A 444 4.55 -24.97 -5.74
CA MET A 444 3.86 -25.44 -6.94
C MET A 444 3.36 -26.88 -6.83
N ALA A 445 4.08 -27.78 -6.16
CA ALA A 445 3.65 -29.16 -5.91
C ALA A 445 2.36 -29.22 -5.09
N GLY A 446 2.19 -28.31 -4.12
CA GLY A 446 1.00 -28.29 -3.26
C GLY A 446 0.92 -29.51 -2.33
N GLU A 447 2.06 -30.12 -2.02
CA GLU A 447 2.26 -31.15 -1.00
C GLU A 447 3.04 -30.54 0.17
N GLY A 448 3.13 -31.25 1.30
CA GLY A 448 3.93 -30.81 2.45
C GLY A 448 3.62 -29.38 2.88
N LYS A 449 4.66 -28.54 2.97
CA LYS A 449 4.51 -27.14 3.35
C LYS A 449 3.76 -26.33 2.30
N GLY A 450 3.89 -26.67 1.01
CA GLY A 450 3.12 -26.07 -0.06
C GLY A 450 1.61 -26.27 0.09
N ALA A 451 1.18 -27.44 0.55
CA ALA A 451 -0.23 -27.74 0.83
C ALA A 451 -0.77 -26.85 1.96
N GLU A 452 0.00 -26.71 3.04
CA GLU A 452 -0.35 -25.89 4.20
C GLU A 452 -0.50 -24.41 3.81
N VAL A 453 0.46 -23.88 3.04
CA VAL A 453 0.42 -22.50 2.53
C VAL A 453 -0.81 -22.28 1.64
N ARG A 454 -1.12 -23.21 0.74
CA ARG A 454 -2.33 -23.14 -0.12
C ARG A 454 -3.61 -23.15 0.69
N ALA A 455 -3.71 -24.01 1.70
CA ALA A 455 -4.88 -24.10 2.56
C ALA A 455 -5.08 -22.78 3.34
N LYS A 456 -3.99 -22.23 3.90
CA LYS A 456 -4.03 -20.95 4.60
C LYS A 456 -4.44 -19.80 3.68
N VAL A 457 -3.89 -19.73 2.48
CA VAL A 457 -4.23 -18.68 1.52
C VAL A 457 -5.70 -18.78 1.08
N ALA A 458 -6.25 -19.99 0.91
CA ALA A 458 -7.67 -20.17 0.62
C ALA A 458 -8.57 -19.70 1.78
N GLU A 459 -8.17 -19.94 3.03
CA GLU A 459 -8.85 -19.41 4.22
C GLU A 459 -8.84 -17.88 4.22
N LEU A 460 -7.68 -17.27 3.97
CA LEU A 460 -7.53 -15.82 3.92
C LEU A 460 -8.29 -15.17 2.76
N GLN A 461 -8.35 -15.83 1.60
CA GLN A 461 -9.15 -15.40 0.46
C GLN A 461 -10.63 -15.30 0.85
N LYS A 462 -11.15 -16.35 1.49
CA LYS A 462 -12.53 -16.37 1.97
C LYS A 462 -12.77 -15.28 3.00
N ALA A 463 -11.87 -15.12 3.98
CA ALA A 463 -11.97 -14.09 5.00
C ALA A 463 -11.91 -12.66 4.42
N ALA A 464 -11.08 -12.42 3.41
CA ALA A 464 -11.03 -11.17 2.68
C ALA A 464 -12.38 -10.86 2.01
N ALA A 465 -12.94 -11.81 1.25
CA ALA A 465 -14.25 -11.64 0.62
C ALA A 465 -15.38 -11.43 1.65
N GLU A 466 -15.36 -12.18 2.76
CA GLU A 466 -16.32 -12.04 3.85
C GLU A 466 -16.16 -10.75 4.65
N GLY A 467 -14.96 -10.17 4.72
CA GLY A 467 -14.72 -8.88 5.35
C GLY A 467 -15.33 -7.72 4.57
N LEU A 468 -15.38 -7.84 3.24
CA LEU A 468 -15.83 -6.81 2.29
C LEU A 468 -17.32 -6.86 1.95
N ARG A 469 -18.02 -7.96 2.27
CA ARG A 469 -19.47 -8.04 2.06
C ARG A 469 -20.24 -7.09 2.98
N GLU A 470 -21.54 -6.94 2.71
CA GLU A 470 -22.45 -6.21 3.61
C GLU A 470 -22.44 -6.82 5.02
N GLY A 471 -22.24 -5.99 6.05
CA GLY A 471 -22.06 -6.42 7.43
C GLY A 471 -20.76 -7.20 7.71
N GLY A 472 -19.82 -7.26 6.75
CA GLY A 472 -18.48 -7.80 6.95
C GLY A 472 -17.63 -6.90 7.85
N ALA A 473 -16.55 -7.45 8.41
CA ALA A 473 -15.72 -6.75 9.40
C ALA A 473 -15.08 -5.45 8.86
N ALA A 474 -14.52 -5.48 7.64
CA ALA A 474 -13.89 -4.31 7.04
C ALA A 474 -14.92 -3.26 6.61
N THR A 475 -16.07 -3.71 6.09
CA THR A 475 -17.21 -2.85 5.75
C THR A 475 -17.76 -2.14 6.99
N THR A 476 -17.99 -2.89 8.07
CA THR A 476 -18.48 -2.36 9.36
C THR A 476 -17.48 -1.37 9.96
N ALA A 477 -16.19 -1.67 9.91
CA ALA A 477 -15.14 -0.77 10.38
C ALA A 477 -15.13 0.56 9.61
N LEU A 478 -15.35 0.53 8.29
CA LEU A 478 -15.48 1.75 7.49
C LEU A 478 -16.76 2.54 7.84
N ASP A 479 -17.90 1.84 8.01
CA ASP A 479 -19.18 2.46 8.40
C ASP A 479 -19.06 3.20 9.74
N GLU A 480 -18.40 2.58 10.72
CA GLU A 480 -18.17 3.16 12.04
C GLU A 480 -17.36 4.46 11.97
N VAL A 481 -16.34 4.51 11.10
CA VAL A 481 -15.53 5.72 10.89
C VAL A 481 -16.35 6.82 10.22
N VAL A 482 -17.08 6.48 9.14
CA VAL A 482 -17.85 7.46 8.37
C VAL A 482 -19.00 8.05 9.20
N ARG A 483 -19.64 7.25 10.06
CA ARG A 483 -20.67 7.73 10.99
C ARG A 483 -20.15 8.85 11.91
N LYS A 484 -18.89 8.76 12.35
CA LYS A 484 -18.24 9.80 13.17
C LYS A 484 -17.98 11.08 12.38
N TRP A 485 -17.76 10.99 11.07
CA TRP A 485 -17.55 12.15 10.21
C TRP A 485 -18.85 12.94 9.97
N THR A 486 -19.98 12.26 9.86
CA THR A 486 -21.27 12.86 9.47
C THR A 486 -22.14 13.28 10.65
N GLY A 487 -21.72 13.03 11.89
CA GLY A 487 -22.42 13.47 13.10
C GLY A 487 -23.61 12.58 13.48
N GLY A 488 -23.66 11.33 13.02
CA GLY A 488 -24.63 10.34 13.49
C GLY A 488 -24.31 9.91 14.91
N GLY A 489 -24.82 10.66 15.90
CA GLY A 489 -24.54 10.47 17.32
C GLY A 489 -24.91 9.08 17.83
N ASP A 490 -24.07 8.58 18.73
CA ASP A 490 -24.51 7.83 19.91
C ASP A 490 -23.62 8.37 21.05
N ASP A 491 -24.10 9.45 21.67
CA ASP A 491 -23.75 9.81 23.05
C ASP A 491 -24.87 9.28 23.96
#